data_AF-A0A381YZK7-F1
#
_entry.id   AF-A0A381YZK7-F1
#
_cell.length_a   1.000
_cell.length_b   1.000
_cell.length_c   1.000
_cell.angle_alpha   90.00
_cell.angle_beta   90.00
_cell.angle_gamma   90.00
#
_symmetry.space_group_name_H-M   'P 1'
#
loop_
_entity.id
_entity.type
_entity.pdbx_description
1 polymer ?
#
loop_
_entity_poly.entity_id
_entity_poly.type
_entity_poly.pdbx_seq_one_letter_code
_entity_poly.pdbx_strand_id
1 'polypeptide(L)'
;LSTQATTFTSSANDSANETVYPVFVDGQTGAQDAETDTGLTYNPSTGIITSTGYTGTLQTAAQANITSVGTLTGVTIADDGNIGSASDTNAMAISAAGIVSFSQGIEPAEYVHLVGDEKELRWYNGSNYVGFAANTSTAGNQIWKLPTADGSSSGDALVTDAAGNLSFSGVVGSNAGTFTVADESSDTSCFPVFVTGATGNLAPKSAAGLTFNSATDTLTATAFAGPLTGNVTGNASGTAATVTGAAQSAITSVGTLTSVVIADDGNIGSASDTDSMAINATGQVTFSQQATFTGGLKIADAGNVGSNSDTDAIAISAGGLVTFSQDVQVEDDIIMDSDGAILSMGESNEIQVIHELNSGVLVKHNATGDGSTVRLTLETGEENIELDDVIGSMQYRAPAETTGTDANLVAAAIEAISEGDFSASNNATKLSFMTGKSEAASEAMSLSSTGKMVFPNKQGGDNILLNQTAAAGTDAGDDVTLNGTDGSSTDANSNILLEEAEVITTQTDYNDVHRLMGHMDNTAKHMFPNKLNLCDSSGAVLWTYHTAGTQEGVTT
;
A
#
# COMPACT_ATOMS: atom_id res chain seq x y z
N LEU A 1 -47.83 0.77 182.04
CA LEU A 1 -47.24 1.88 181.28
C LEU A 1 -47.29 1.53 179.80
N SER A 2 -47.87 2.43 179.00
CA SER A 2 -47.78 2.57 177.53
C SER A 2 -48.03 1.36 176.63
N THR A 3 -49.10 1.48 175.84
CA THR A 3 -49.55 0.64 174.72
C THR A 3 -48.96 1.13 173.40
N GLN A 4 -48.33 0.22 172.66
CA GLN A 4 -48.18 0.28 171.21
C GLN A 4 -48.95 -0.93 170.65
N ALA A 5 -49.81 -0.73 169.64
CA ALA A 5 -50.53 -1.83 169.01
C ALA A 5 -49.53 -2.69 168.24
N THR A 6 -49.11 -3.82 168.83
CA THR A 6 -48.16 -4.75 168.21
C THR A 6 -48.80 -5.63 167.14
N THR A 7 -50.11 -5.50 166.92
CA THR A 7 -50.89 -6.31 165.98
C THR A 7 -51.99 -5.47 165.32
N PHE A 8 -52.06 -5.54 163.99
CA PHE A 8 -53.20 -5.06 163.18
C PHE A 8 -53.96 -6.27 162.63
N THR A 9 -55.28 -6.12 162.44
CA THR A 9 -56.10 -7.11 161.74
C THR A 9 -56.23 -6.67 160.29
N SER A 10 -55.69 -7.44 159.36
CA SER A 10 -55.92 -7.25 157.93
C SER A 10 -57.13 -8.06 157.47
N SER A 11 -58.03 -7.45 156.71
CA SER A 11 -59.06 -8.13 155.93
C SER A 11 -58.77 -7.91 154.45
N ALA A 12 -58.81 -8.97 153.63
CA ALA A 12 -58.73 -8.83 152.19
C ALA A 12 -59.94 -8.03 151.69
N ASN A 13 -59.68 -7.02 150.87
CA ASN A 13 -60.72 -6.27 150.15
C ASN A 13 -60.25 -6.04 148.72
N ASP A 14 -60.28 -7.13 147.94
CA ASP A 14 -59.72 -7.15 146.59
C ASP A 14 -60.79 -6.84 145.53
N SER A 15 -61.96 -6.33 145.92
CA SER A 15 -63.13 -6.28 145.04
C SER A 15 -64.03 -5.06 145.23
N ALA A 16 -64.00 -4.40 146.39
CA ALA A 16 -64.76 -3.18 146.55
C ALA A 16 -64.15 -2.05 145.72
N ASN A 17 -65.01 -1.28 145.06
CA ASN A 17 -64.61 0.00 144.51
C ASN A 17 -64.57 1.01 145.66
N GLU A 18 -63.39 1.29 146.15
CA GLU A 18 -63.16 2.27 147.19
C GLU A 18 -61.79 2.91 147.01
N THR A 19 -61.60 4.06 147.65
CA THR A 19 -60.29 4.68 147.72
C THR A 19 -59.51 4.04 148.86
N VAL A 20 -58.54 3.21 148.50
CA VAL A 20 -57.58 2.67 149.47
C VAL A 20 -56.32 3.50 149.40
N TYR A 21 -55.87 3.93 150.57
CA TYR A 21 -54.60 4.60 150.72
C TYR A 21 -53.57 3.56 151.15
N PRO A 22 -52.49 3.37 150.37
CA PRO A 22 -51.37 2.57 150.83
C PRO A 22 -50.82 3.16 152.13
N VAL A 23 -50.54 2.28 153.09
CA VAL A 23 -49.89 2.66 154.35
C VAL A 23 -48.39 2.61 154.18
N PHE A 24 -47.72 3.65 154.64
CA PHE A 24 -46.27 3.80 154.67
C PHE A 24 -45.80 3.90 156.12
N VAL A 25 -44.50 3.67 156.30
CA VAL A 25 -43.78 4.00 157.54
C VAL A 25 -42.63 4.92 157.13
N ASP A 26 -42.30 5.90 157.96
CA ASP A 26 -41.27 6.91 157.66
C ASP A 26 -39.85 6.47 158.07
N GLY A 27 -39.71 5.31 158.74
CA GLY A 27 -38.42 4.70 159.08
C GLY A 27 -38.23 3.26 158.60
N GLN A 28 -37.00 2.92 158.19
CA GLN A 28 -36.67 1.60 157.62
C GLN A 28 -36.71 0.45 158.64
N THR A 29 -36.39 0.71 159.91
CA THR A 29 -36.43 -0.28 161.01
C THR A 29 -36.79 0.40 162.34
N GLY A 30 -37.15 -0.39 163.36
CA GLY A 30 -37.61 0.11 164.66
C GLY A 30 -39.13 0.24 164.73
N ALA A 31 -39.65 0.62 165.90
CA ALA A 31 -41.07 0.92 166.04
C ALA A 31 -41.37 2.27 165.37
N GLN A 32 -42.14 2.24 164.27
CA GLN A 32 -42.55 3.41 163.48
C GLN A 32 -44.07 3.58 163.53
N ASP A 33 -44.55 4.80 163.31
CA ASP A 33 -45.97 5.08 163.12
C ASP A 33 -46.37 4.85 161.65
N ALA A 34 -47.66 4.54 161.44
CA ALA A 34 -48.22 4.29 160.11
C ALA A 34 -48.80 5.59 159.51
N GLU A 35 -48.41 5.91 158.27
CA GLU A 35 -48.84 7.10 157.53
C GLU A 35 -49.50 6.75 156.18
N THR A 36 -50.26 7.66 155.59
CA THR A 36 -50.91 7.48 154.26
C THR A 36 -50.81 8.78 153.44
N ASP A 37 -50.72 8.69 152.11
CA ASP A 37 -50.72 9.87 151.20
C ASP A 37 -52.01 9.95 150.38
N THR A 38 -52.73 11.06 150.49
CA THR A 38 -53.99 11.28 149.76
C THR A 38 -53.84 11.44 148.25
N GLY A 39 -52.65 11.83 147.76
CA GLY A 39 -52.33 11.95 146.34
C GLY A 39 -51.94 10.63 145.69
N LEU A 40 -51.76 9.57 146.49
CA LEU A 40 -51.44 8.23 146.03
C LEU A 40 -52.54 7.27 146.46
N THR A 41 -53.45 6.98 145.54
CA THR A 41 -54.59 6.11 145.81
C THR A 41 -54.50 4.83 145.00
N TYR A 42 -54.81 3.72 145.63
CA TYR A 42 -55.04 2.44 144.99
C TYR A 42 -56.53 2.15 144.97
N ASN A 43 -57.04 1.72 143.81
CA ASN A 43 -58.39 1.20 143.71
C ASN A 43 -58.35 -0.33 143.52
N PRO A 44 -58.75 -1.11 144.54
CA PRO A 44 -58.67 -2.57 144.49
C PRO A 44 -59.48 -3.19 143.36
N SER A 45 -60.59 -2.58 142.93
CA SER A 45 -61.41 -3.16 141.86
C SER A 45 -60.78 -3.04 140.46
N THR A 46 -59.80 -2.16 140.27
CA THR A 46 -59.14 -1.94 138.97
C THR A 46 -57.66 -2.30 138.96
N GLY A 47 -57.05 -2.46 140.14
CA GLY A 47 -55.61 -2.60 140.27
C GLY A 47 -54.83 -1.33 139.93
N ILE A 48 -55.51 -0.21 139.66
CA ILE A 48 -54.87 1.04 139.24
C ILE A 48 -54.38 1.80 140.46
N ILE A 49 -53.11 2.20 140.41
CA ILE A 49 -52.53 3.21 141.28
C ILE A 49 -52.63 4.54 140.54
N THR A 50 -53.21 5.56 141.18
CA THR A 50 -53.28 6.91 140.63
C THR A 50 -52.27 7.80 141.37
N SER A 51 -51.44 8.52 140.60
CA SER A 51 -50.46 9.51 141.08
C SER A 51 -50.47 10.72 140.14
N THR A 52 -50.21 11.91 140.68
CA THR A 52 -50.12 13.17 139.93
C THR A 52 -48.93 13.22 138.95
N GLY A 53 -47.94 12.33 139.11
CA GLY A 53 -46.81 12.25 138.20
C GLY A 53 -45.92 11.04 138.47
N TYR A 54 -45.33 10.52 137.40
CA TYR A 54 -44.24 9.56 137.47
C TYR A 54 -43.03 10.19 136.81
N THR A 55 -41.93 10.33 137.54
CA THR A 55 -40.63 10.70 136.96
C THR A 55 -39.79 9.45 136.80
N GLY A 56 -39.35 9.14 135.59
CA GLY A 56 -38.50 7.98 135.34
C GLY A 56 -38.24 7.79 133.86
N THR A 57 -37.17 7.07 133.55
CA THR A 57 -36.93 6.52 132.22
C THR A 57 -37.74 5.25 132.05
N LEU A 58 -38.47 5.12 130.94
CA LEU A 58 -39.03 3.84 130.51
C LEU A 58 -37.86 2.97 130.06
N GLN A 59 -37.35 2.12 130.97
CA GLN A 59 -36.13 1.35 130.74
C GLN A 59 -36.30 0.10 129.88
N THR A 60 -37.52 -0.27 129.49
CA THR A 60 -37.77 -1.42 128.60
C THR A 60 -38.62 -1.02 127.41
N ALA A 61 -38.05 -1.19 126.21
CA ALA A 61 -38.60 -0.70 124.95
C ALA A 61 -39.82 -1.50 124.43
N ALA A 62 -40.11 -2.67 125.00
CA ALA A 62 -41.22 -3.52 124.56
C ALA A 62 -42.44 -3.35 125.47
N GLN A 63 -43.21 -2.28 125.26
CA GLN A 63 -44.50 -2.11 125.90
C GLN A 63 -45.60 -2.09 124.83
N ALA A 64 -46.23 -3.24 124.60
CA ALA A 64 -47.36 -3.39 123.66
C ALA A 64 -48.55 -2.47 124.01
N ASN A 65 -48.57 -1.94 125.24
CA ASN A 65 -49.66 -1.13 125.75
C ASN A 65 -49.48 0.38 125.47
N ILE A 66 -48.34 0.79 124.89
CA ILE A 66 -48.17 2.18 124.41
C ILE A 66 -48.68 2.25 122.97
N THR A 67 -49.91 2.73 122.79
CA THR A 67 -50.59 2.81 121.48
C THR A 67 -50.42 4.15 120.78
N SER A 68 -49.86 5.16 121.45
CA SER A 68 -49.49 6.45 120.88
C SER A 68 -48.39 7.09 121.72
N VAL A 69 -47.37 7.65 121.06
CA VAL A 69 -46.21 8.29 121.70
C VAL A 69 -46.16 9.80 121.49
N GLY A 70 -47.22 10.40 120.92
CA GLY A 70 -47.31 11.85 120.69
C GLY A 70 -46.24 12.40 119.74
N THR A 71 -45.79 13.64 119.97
CA THR A 71 -44.69 14.28 119.21
C THR A 71 -43.35 14.01 119.88
N LEU A 72 -42.47 13.29 119.20
CA LEU A 72 -41.08 13.13 119.63
C LEU A 72 -40.19 14.12 118.89
N THR A 73 -39.33 14.85 119.63
CA THR A 73 -38.26 15.68 119.06
C THR A 73 -36.91 15.00 119.30
N GLY A 74 -36.09 14.85 118.25
CA GLY A 74 -34.75 14.25 118.36
C GLY A 74 -34.72 12.72 118.31
N VAL A 75 -35.58 12.10 117.48
CA VAL A 75 -35.56 10.65 117.28
C VAL A 75 -34.29 10.26 116.51
N THR A 76 -33.35 9.63 117.21
CA THR A 76 -32.22 8.92 116.61
C THR A 76 -32.55 7.43 116.60
N ILE A 77 -32.56 6.83 115.42
CA ILE A 77 -32.62 5.38 115.28
C ILE A 77 -31.21 4.85 115.54
N ALA A 78 -31.11 3.78 116.32
CA ALA A 78 -29.83 3.14 116.58
C ALA A 78 -29.20 2.62 115.29
N ASP A 79 -27.88 2.44 115.29
CA ASP A 79 -27.18 1.75 114.22
C ASP A 79 -27.79 0.35 114.02
N ASP A 80 -27.99 -0.02 112.75
CA ASP A 80 -28.74 -1.20 112.31
C ASP A 80 -30.21 -1.23 112.76
N GLY A 81 -30.75 -0.07 113.14
CA GLY A 81 -32.14 0.07 113.53
C GLY A 81 -33.10 0.14 112.34
N ASN A 82 -34.36 -0.21 112.62
CA ASN A 82 -35.42 -0.27 111.64
C ASN A 82 -36.53 0.73 111.95
N ILE A 83 -37.07 1.35 110.89
CA ILE A 83 -38.33 2.09 110.91
C ILE A 83 -39.31 1.30 110.06
N GLY A 84 -40.47 0.99 110.62
CA GLY A 84 -41.45 0.16 109.94
C GLY A 84 -42.87 0.33 110.45
N SER A 85 -43.79 -0.25 109.69
CA SER A 85 -45.18 -0.45 110.11
C SER A 85 -45.29 -1.79 110.85
N ALA A 86 -46.46 -2.07 111.46
CA ALA A 86 -46.68 -3.35 112.13
C ALA A 86 -46.54 -4.58 111.20
N SER A 87 -46.82 -4.41 109.90
CA SER A 87 -46.72 -5.47 108.89
C SER A 87 -45.36 -5.54 108.20
N ASP A 88 -44.57 -4.47 108.27
CA ASP A 88 -43.25 -4.37 107.67
C ASP A 88 -42.37 -3.57 108.62
N THR A 89 -41.81 -4.26 109.60
CA THR A 89 -41.04 -3.65 110.68
C THR A 89 -39.69 -3.13 110.23
N ASN A 90 -39.26 -3.47 109.01
CA ASN A 90 -37.99 -3.10 108.41
C ASN A 90 -38.13 -2.37 107.06
N ALA A 91 -39.23 -1.65 106.88
CA ALA A 91 -39.51 -0.84 105.68
C ALA A 91 -38.35 0.09 105.31
N MET A 92 -37.73 0.71 106.32
CA MET A 92 -36.43 1.36 106.23
C MET A 92 -35.46 0.74 107.25
N ALA A 93 -34.26 0.40 106.80
CA ALA A 93 -33.15 0.05 107.68
C ALA A 93 -32.04 1.10 107.51
N ILE A 94 -31.48 1.53 108.64
CA ILE A 94 -30.31 2.42 108.65
C ILE A 94 -29.15 1.58 109.13
N SER A 95 -28.21 1.27 108.24
CA SER A 95 -27.03 0.49 108.60
C SER A 95 -26.14 1.27 109.57
N ALA A 96 -25.23 0.58 110.26
CA ALA A 96 -24.17 1.21 111.06
C ALA A 96 -23.28 2.20 110.27
N ALA A 97 -23.31 2.17 108.93
CA ALA A 97 -22.62 3.14 108.08
C ALA A 97 -23.50 4.34 107.67
N GLY A 98 -24.72 4.45 108.19
CA GLY A 98 -25.70 5.47 107.85
C GLY A 98 -26.38 5.26 106.48
N ILE A 99 -26.19 4.09 105.85
CA ILE A 99 -26.85 3.78 104.58
C ILE A 99 -28.31 3.46 104.87
N VAL A 100 -29.22 4.22 104.26
CA VAL A 100 -30.65 3.93 104.29
C VAL A 100 -30.97 2.94 103.18
N SER A 101 -31.43 1.75 103.55
CA SER A 101 -31.98 0.77 102.63
C SER A 101 -33.48 0.64 102.83
N PHE A 102 -34.19 0.43 101.73
CA PHE A 102 -35.62 0.17 101.71
C PHE A 102 -35.82 -1.31 101.40
N SER A 103 -36.61 -2.01 102.20
CA SER A 103 -36.90 -3.44 102.00
C SER A 103 -37.72 -3.70 100.73
N GLN A 104 -38.51 -2.69 100.32
CA GLN A 104 -39.39 -2.70 99.15
C GLN A 104 -38.97 -1.64 98.11
N GLY A 105 -39.61 -1.65 96.94
CA GLY A 105 -39.38 -0.63 95.90
C GLY A 105 -39.66 0.79 96.38
N ILE A 106 -38.97 1.77 95.78
CA ILE A 106 -39.19 3.20 96.04
C ILE A 106 -40.13 3.73 94.95
N GLU A 107 -41.29 4.24 95.36
CA GLU A 107 -42.27 4.92 94.49
C GLU A 107 -42.26 6.44 94.82
N PRO A 108 -41.35 7.23 94.23
CA PRO A 108 -41.28 8.66 94.52
C PRO A 108 -42.45 9.39 93.85
N ALA A 109 -43.05 10.37 94.54
CA ALA A 109 -44.18 11.13 94.00
C ALA A 109 -43.82 12.02 92.79
N GLU A 110 -42.54 12.41 92.65
CA GLU A 110 -42.08 13.27 91.55
C GLU A 110 -40.75 12.77 90.95
N TYR A 111 -39.64 12.90 91.69
CA TYR A 111 -38.30 12.58 91.20
C TYR A 111 -37.46 11.85 92.25
N VAL A 112 -36.55 10.98 91.79
CA VAL A 112 -35.44 10.49 92.60
C VAL A 112 -34.34 11.55 92.58
N HIS A 113 -34.14 12.26 93.68
CA HIS A 113 -33.05 13.24 93.82
C HIS A 113 -31.81 12.57 94.43
N LEU A 114 -30.75 12.42 93.64
CA LEU A 114 -29.46 11.88 94.09
C LEU A 114 -28.57 13.02 94.58
N VAL A 115 -28.25 13.05 95.88
CA VAL A 115 -27.43 14.10 96.53
C VAL A 115 -26.10 13.47 96.98
N GLY A 116 -24.97 13.98 96.49
CA GLY A 116 -23.63 13.48 96.83
C GLY A 116 -22.57 13.87 95.78
N ASP A 117 -21.29 13.75 96.13
CA ASP A 117 -20.18 13.95 95.20
C ASP A 117 -20.21 12.81 94.16
N GLU A 118 -20.17 13.14 92.87
CA GLU A 118 -20.33 12.28 91.65
C GLU A 118 -21.75 12.15 91.03
N LYS A 119 -22.85 12.40 91.77
CA LYS A 119 -24.25 12.43 91.26
C LYS A 119 -24.59 11.35 90.20
N GLU A 120 -24.19 10.11 90.46
CA GLU A 120 -24.35 8.99 89.52
C GLU A 120 -25.53 8.08 89.91
N LEU A 121 -26.36 7.71 88.93
CA LEU A 121 -27.30 6.60 89.08
C LEU A 121 -26.61 5.30 88.67
N ARG A 122 -26.50 4.34 89.59
CA ARG A 122 -25.81 3.06 89.37
C ARG A 122 -26.77 1.88 89.47
N TRP A 123 -26.69 0.95 88.52
CA TRP A 123 -27.32 -0.37 88.59
C TRP A 123 -26.25 -1.44 88.83
N TYR A 124 -26.20 -1.96 90.04
CA TYR A 124 -25.22 -2.95 90.47
C TYR A 124 -25.65 -4.37 90.08
N ASN A 125 -24.68 -5.21 89.70
CA ASN A 125 -24.86 -6.66 89.53
C ASN A 125 -24.21 -7.48 90.65
N GLY A 126 -23.92 -6.84 91.79
CA GLY A 126 -23.21 -7.40 92.93
C GLY A 126 -21.79 -6.85 93.08
N SER A 127 -20.95 -6.94 92.04
CA SER A 127 -19.55 -6.48 92.08
C SER A 127 -19.25 -5.29 91.16
N ASN A 128 -20.02 -5.14 90.08
CA ASN A 128 -19.86 -4.07 89.10
C ASN A 128 -21.16 -3.30 88.96
N TYR A 129 -21.10 -2.13 88.32
CA TYR A 129 -22.28 -1.36 87.98
C TYR A 129 -22.21 -0.85 86.54
N VAL A 130 -23.37 -0.63 85.92
CA VAL A 130 -23.54 0.31 84.82
C VAL A 130 -24.16 1.57 85.40
N GLY A 131 -23.78 2.75 84.91
CA GLY A 131 -24.28 3.98 85.48
C GLY A 131 -24.31 5.15 84.51
N PHE A 132 -25.12 6.14 84.86
CA PHE A 132 -25.12 7.45 84.21
C PHE A 132 -24.58 8.48 85.19
N ALA A 133 -23.40 9.02 84.88
CA ALA A 133 -22.74 10.06 85.66
C ALA A 133 -22.92 11.42 84.97
N ALA A 134 -23.22 12.46 85.76
CA ALA A 134 -23.16 13.82 85.27
C ALA A 134 -21.69 14.21 84.98
N ASN A 135 -21.45 14.99 83.92
CA ASN A 135 -20.10 15.52 83.67
C ASN A 135 -19.72 16.52 84.78
N THR A 136 -18.50 16.41 85.29
CA THR A 136 -17.93 17.23 86.38
C THR A 136 -17.84 18.73 86.03
N SER A 137 -18.02 19.12 84.77
CA SER A 137 -17.96 20.51 84.28
C SER A 137 -19.24 20.99 83.57
N THR A 138 -20.43 20.53 83.97
CA THR A 138 -21.71 21.00 83.39
C THR A 138 -21.98 22.48 83.74
N ALA A 139 -21.98 23.37 82.74
CA ALA A 139 -22.15 24.82 82.92
C ALA A 139 -23.63 25.29 83.08
N GLY A 140 -24.56 24.36 83.29
CA GLY A 140 -25.99 24.62 83.41
C GLY A 140 -26.82 23.33 83.39
N ASN A 141 -28.14 23.45 83.56
CA ASN A 141 -29.05 22.31 83.53
C ASN A 141 -29.04 21.68 82.12
N GLN A 142 -28.65 20.41 82.04
CA GLN A 142 -28.77 19.62 80.81
C GLN A 142 -29.92 18.62 80.98
N ILE A 143 -30.89 18.71 80.07
CA ILE A 143 -32.03 17.79 80.01
C ILE A 143 -31.92 17.08 78.68
N TRP A 144 -31.68 15.77 78.72
CA TRP A 144 -31.73 14.92 77.53
C TRP A 144 -33.10 14.29 77.42
N LYS A 145 -33.85 14.68 76.38
CA LYS A 145 -35.14 14.07 76.09
C LYS A 145 -34.92 12.82 75.25
N LEU A 146 -35.47 11.69 75.70
CA LEU A 146 -35.52 10.47 74.90
C LEU A 146 -36.45 10.68 73.69
N PRO A 147 -36.19 10.01 72.55
CA PRO A 147 -37.09 10.05 71.40
C PRO A 147 -38.46 9.46 71.75
N THR A 148 -39.52 9.94 71.09
CA THR A 148 -40.89 9.43 71.29
C THR A 148 -41.15 8.07 70.66
N ALA A 149 -40.29 7.64 69.73
CA ALA A 149 -40.36 6.36 69.03
C ALA A 149 -39.01 5.62 69.14
N ASP A 150 -39.06 4.30 69.05
CA ASP A 150 -37.86 3.46 68.97
C ASP A 150 -37.11 3.65 67.63
N GLY A 151 -35.92 3.06 67.50
CA GLY A 151 -35.15 3.03 66.25
C GLY A 151 -35.98 2.56 65.06
N SER A 152 -35.74 3.16 63.90
CA SER A 152 -36.43 2.80 62.65
C SER A 152 -35.93 1.47 62.09
N SER A 153 -34.76 0.99 62.52
CA SER A 153 -34.20 -0.31 62.14
C SER A 153 -33.26 -0.87 63.21
N SER A 154 -33.02 -2.19 63.15
CA SER A 154 -32.02 -2.84 63.99
C SER A 154 -30.63 -2.23 63.73
N GLY A 155 -29.98 -1.75 64.79
CA GLY A 155 -28.64 -1.17 64.72
C GLY A 155 -28.58 0.36 64.72
N ASP A 156 -29.71 1.07 64.79
CA ASP A 156 -29.70 2.52 64.95
C ASP A 156 -29.01 2.93 66.26
N ALA A 157 -28.14 3.94 66.18
CA ALA A 157 -27.46 4.50 67.34
C ALA A 157 -28.25 5.68 67.93
N LEU A 158 -28.25 5.81 69.26
CA LEU A 158 -28.77 7.00 69.92
C LEU A 158 -27.73 8.13 69.83
N VAL A 159 -28.07 9.20 69.10
CA VAL A 159 -27.20 10.35 68.86
C VAL A 159 -27.79 11.62 69.49
N THR A 160 -26.95 12.60 69.80
CA THR A 160 -27.35 13.94 70.29
C THR A 160 -27.31 14.96 69.17
N ASP A 161 -28.27 15.88 69.15
CA ASP A 161 -28.34 17.02 68.22
C ASP A 161 -27.66 18.30 68.77
N ALA A 162 -27.00 18.20 69.93
CA ALA A 162 -26.43 19.31 70.69
C ALA A 162 -27.45 20.36 71.21
N ALA A 163 -28.76 20.11 71.09
CA ALA A 163 -29.85 20.94 71.63
C ALA A 163 -30.58 20.29 72.82
N GLY A 164 -30.06 19.17 73.34
CA GLY A 164 -30.66 18.42 74.45
C GLY A 164 -31.69 17.39 74.01
N ASN A 165 -31.80 17.10 72.71
CA ASN A 165 -32.61 15.98 72.23
C ASN A 165 -31.71 14.80 71.88
N LEU A 166 -32.19 13.61 72.18
CA LEU A 166 -31.63 12.37 71.68
C LEU A 166 -32.52 11.84 70.55
N SER A 167 -31.92 11.29 69.50
CA SER A 167 -32.61 10.69 68.35
C SER A 167 -31.92 9.41 67.90
N PHE A 168 -32.65 8.43 67.38
CA PHE A 168 -32.06 7.27 66.70
C PHE A 168 -31.64 7.65 65.26
N SER A 169 -30.42 7.30 64.85
CA SER A 169 -29.88 7.56 63.51
C SER A 169 -29.16 6.34 62.94
N GLY A 170 -29.42 6.06 61.65
CA GLY A 170 -28.78 4.98 60.89
C GLY A 170 -27.42 5.36 60.27
N VAL A 171 -26.99 6.63 60.36
CA VAL A 171 -25.70 7.09 59.82
C VAL A 171 -24.70 7.29 60.96
N VAL A 172 -23.59 6.54 60.91
CA VAL A 172 -22.47 6.64 61.86
C VAL A 172 -21.15 6.69 61.08
N GLY A 173 -20.45 7.84 61.10
CA GLY A 173 -19.03 7.94 60.71
C GLY A 173 -18.71 8.22 59.22
N SER A 174 -17.65 8.99 58.99
CA SER A 174 -17.20 9.51 57.69
C SER A 174 -16.69 8.44 56.72
N ASN A 175 -17.49 8.09 55.70
CA ASN A 175 -17.01 7.51 54.44
C ASN A 175 -17.57 8.34 53.26
N ALA A 176 -16.68 8.90 52.42
CA ALA A 176 -17.06 9.70 51.26
C ALA A 176 -17.69 8.81 50.17
N GLY A 177 -19.01 8.68 50.17
CA GLY A 177 -19.78 8.01 49.11
C GLY A 177 -20.06 8.87 47.87
N THR A 178 -19.53 10.10 47.79
CA THR A 178 -19.83 11.04 46.70
C THR A 178 -18.54 11.66 46.12
N PHE A 179 -18.15 11.24 44.91
CA PHE A 179 -17.18 11.96 44.08
C PHE A 179 -17.94 13.07 43.34
N THR A 180 -17.72 14.34 43.71
CA THR A 180 -18.42 15.47 43.07
C THR A 180 -17.71 15.80 41.76
N VAL A 181 -18.39 15.62 40.62
CA VAL A 181 -17.92 16.06 39.30
C VAL A 181 -18.66 17.34 38.90
N ALA A 182 -17.94 18.30 38.34
CA ALA A 182 -18.48 19.48 37.69
C ALA A 182 -18.06 19.46 36.21
N ASP A 183 -18.89 20.03 35.33
CA ASP A 183 -18.50 20.28 33.95
C ASP A 183 -17.44 21.37 33.92
N GLU A 184 -16.35 21.13 33.22
CA GLU A 184 -15.20 22.03 33.12
C GLU A 184 -14.95 22.24 31.63
N SER A 185 -15.04 23.49 31.16
CA SER A 185 -15.02 23.82 29.72
C SER A 185 -14.01 24.92 29.38
N SER A 186 -13.08 25.22 30.28
CA SER A 186 -12.14 26.35 30.16
C SER A 186 -10.68 25.99 30.42
N ASP A 187 -10.41 24.92 31.16
CA ASP A 187 -9.06 24.48 31.50
C ASP A 187 -8.30 23.88 30.30
N THR A 188 -7.07 24.33 30.12
CA THR A 188 -6.19 23.83 29.04
C THR A 188 -5.42 22.56 29.40
N SER A 189 -5.49 22.13 30.67
CA SER A 189 -4.74 20.97 31.19
C SER A 189 -5.47 20.30 32.35
N CYS A 190 -6.54 19.57 32.03
CA CYS A 190 -7.18 18.61 32.92
C CYS A 190 -6.44 17.27 32.90
N PHE A 191 -6.58 16.47 33.95
CA PHE A 191 -5.99 15.12 34.02
C PHE A 191 -7.09 14.06 34.17
N PRO A 192 -7.13 13.03 33.32
CA PRO A 192 -8.02 11.89 33.51
C PRO A 192 -7.76 11.19 34.85
N VAL A 193 -8.85 10.80 35.53
CA VAL A 193 -8.80 10.08 36.81
C VAL A 193 -8.73 8.57 36.56
N PHE A 194 -7.80 7.92 37.23
CA PHE A 194 -7.56 6.48 37.19
C PHE A 194 -7.65 5.86 38.58
N VAL A 195 -7.86 4.55 38.63
CA VAL A 195 -7.69 3.72 39.82
C VAL A 195 -6.70 2.60 39.51
N THR A 196 -5.99 2.09 40.51
CA THR A 196 -4.90 1.11 40.30
C THR A 196 -5.34 -0.35 40.27
N GLY A 197 -6.64 -0.63 40.18
CA GLY A 197 -7.19 -1.97 40.20
C GLY A 197 -8.60 -1.99 39.64
N ALA A 198 -9.00 -3.15 39.09
CA ALA A 198 -10.30 -3.29 38.43
C ALA A 198 -11.50 -3.28 39.40
N THR A 199 -11.27 -3.56 40.68
CA THR A 199 -12.29 -3.54 41.75
C THR A 199 -11.68 -3.11 43.09
N GLY A 200 -12.52 -2.74 44.06
CA GLY A 200 -12.14 -2.40 45.44
C GLY A 200 -12.23 -0.92 45.79
N ASN A 201 -12.00 -0.59 47.06
CA ASN A 201 -11.97 0.80 47.56
C ASN A 201 -10.58 1.41 47.29
N LEU A 202 -10.39 1.98 46.11
CA LEU A 202 -9.12 2.52 45.65
C LEU A 202 -9.12 4.05 45.64
N ALA A 203 -7.98 4.66 45.96
CA ALA A 203 -7.80 6.10 45.86
C ALA A 203 -7.70 6.54 44.39
N PRO A 204 -8.28 7.70 44.01
CA PRO A 204 -8.12 8.27 42.68
C PRO A 204 -6.67 8.65 42.43
N LYS A 205 -6.20 8.44 41.21
CA LYS A 205 -4.87 8.81 40.72
C LYS A 205 -4.98 9.54 39.39
N SER A 206 -3.95 10.27 39.01
CA SER A 206 -3.79 10.88 37.68
C SER A 206 -2.38 10.61 37.15
N ALA A 207 -2.18 10.83 35.85
CA ALA A 207 -0.87 10.68 35.21
C ALA A 207 -0.55 11.94 34.41
N ALA A 208 0.58 12.59 34.71
CA ALA A 208 0.96 13.87 34.09
C ALA A 208 1.21 13.78 32.58
N GLY A 209 1.52 12.59 32.05
CA GLY A 209 1.74 12.36 30.61
C GLY A 209 0.47 12.20 29.77
N LEU A 210 -0.72 12.27 30.39
CA LEU A 210 -2.00 12.26 29.71
C LEU A 210 -2.81 13.47 30.17
N THR A 211 -3.04 14.41 29.26
CA THR A 211 -3.75 15.66 29.55
C THR A 211 -4.96 15.81 28.64
N PHE A 212 -6.04 16.36 29.17
CA PHE A 212 -7.23 16.73 28.41
C PHE A 212 -7.38 18.25 28.45
N ASN A 213 -7.48 18.88 27.28
CA ASN A 213 -7.83 20.29 27.18
C ASN A 213 -9.35 20.37 27.01
N SER A 214 -10.06 20.81 28.04
CA SER A 214 -11.52 20.88 28.04
C SER A 214 -12.07 22.08 27.27
N ALA A 215 -11.23 23.07 26.96
CA ALA A 215 -11.61 24.16 26.07
C ALA A 215 -11.65 23.73 24.59
N THR A 216 -10.96 22.65 24.22
CA THR A 216 -10.86 22.17 22.81
C THR A 216 -11.24 20.69 22.64
N ASP A 217 -11.77 20.06 23.68
CA ASP A 217 -12.07 18.63 23.75
C ASP A 217 -10.92 17.72 23.27
N THR A 218 -9.68 18.15 23.50
CA THR A 218 -8.48 17.49 22.95
C THR A 218 -7.77 16.68 24.02
N LEU A 219 -7.73 15.36 23.86
CA LEU A 219 -6.91 14.47 24.68
C LEU A 219 -5.50 14.35 24.07
N THR A 220 -4.48 14.75 24.83
CA THR A 220 -3.07 14.65 24.45
C THR A 220 -2.39 13.52 25.21
N ALA A 221 -1.80 12.58 24.48
CA ALA A 221 -1.04 11.46 25.01
C ALA A 221 0.31 11.35 24.29
N THR A 222 1.36 10.91 24.98
CA THR A 222 2.67 10.65 24.36
C THR A 222 2.64 9.49 23.37
N ALA A 223 1.83 8.46 23.64
CA ALA A 223 1.66 7.30 22.78
C ALA A 223 0.27 6.69 22.98
N PHE A 224 -0.28 6.12 21.90
CA PHE A 224 -1.48 5.28 21.94
C PHE A 224 -1.10 3.87 21.45
N ALA A 225 -1.52 2.84 22.18
CA ALA A 225 -1.27 1.45 21.82
C ALA A 225 -2.61 0.75 21.56
N GLY A 226 -2.93 0.52 20.28
CA GLY A 226 -4.17 -0.15 19.85
C GLY A 226 -4.62 0.30 18.45
N PRO A 227 -5.63 -0.36 17.86
CA PRO A 227 -6.23 0.10 16.62
C PRO A 227 -7.03 1.40 16.85
N LEU A 228 -6.90 2.37 15.94
CA LEU A 228 -7.87 3.46 15.81
C LEU A 228 -9.01 2.99 14.90
N THR A 229 -10.25 3.18 15.32
CA THR A 229 -11.43 2.99 14.47
C THR A 229 -12.05 4.35 14.15
N GLY A 230 -12.44 4.59 12.89
CA GLY A 230 -12.95 5.89 12.41
C GLY A 230 -11.93 6.71 11.62
N ASN A 231 -12.28 7.97 11.32
CA ASN A 231 -11.44 8.89 10.55
C ASN A 231 -10.38 9.56 11.44
N VAL A 232 -9.14 9.59 10.99
CA VAL A 232 -8.11 10.50 11.55
C VAL A 232 -8.20 11.82 10.78
N THR A 233 -8.84 12.82 11.36
CA THR A 233 -8.85 14.19 10.82
C THR A 233 -7.56 14.90 11.24
N GLY A 234 -6.57 14.99 10.34
CA GLY A 234 -5.28 15.65 10.61
C GLY A 234 -4.07 14.90 10.05
N ASN A 235 -2.86 15.37 10.35
CA ASN A 235 -1.62 14.70 9.95
C ASN A 235 -1.24 13.61 10.97
N ALA A 236 -1.29 12.35 10.58
CA ALA A 236 -0.61 11.28 11.29
C ALA A 236 0.87 11.30 10.88
N SER A 237 1.70 12.11 11.53
CA SER A 237 3.13 12.16 11.24
C SER A 237 3.80 10.85 11.70
N GLY A 238 4.18 9.99 10.74
CA GLY A 238 4.83 8.70 10.95
C GLY A 238 4.72 7.80 9.71
N THR A 239 5.38 6.64 9.72
CA THR A 239 5.29 5.65 8.63
C THR A 239 4.08 4.75 8.87
N ALA A 240 3.01 4.89 8.07
CA ALA A 240 1.94 3.90 8.04
C ALA A 240 2.55 2.57 7.54
N ALA A 241 2.69 1.59 8.43
CA ALA A 241 3.37 0.33 8.11
C ALA A 241 2.69 -0.45 6.98
N THR A 242 1.37 -0.31 6.83
CA THR A 242 0.60 -0.86 5.70
C THR A 242 -0.59 0.07 5.42
N VAL A 243 -0.86 0.34 4.14
CA VAL A 243 -2.13 0.94 3.72
C VAL A 243 -2.90 -0.13 2.95
N THR A 244 -3.82 -0.81 3.61
CA THR A 244 -4.43 -2.07 3.14
C THR A 244 -5.71 -1.90 2.31
N GLY A 245 -6.20 -0.68 2.10
CA GLY A 245 -7.44 -0.43 1.34
C GLY A 245 -7.17 -0.04 -0.12
N ALA A 246 -7.62 -0.83 -1.10
CA ALA A 246 -7.22 -0.70 -2.51
C ALA A 246 -7.67 0.59 -3.25
N ALA A 247 -8.62 1.38 -2.72
CA ALA A 247 -9.12 2.59 -3.38
C ALA A 247 -8.95 3.82 -2.47
N GLN A 248 -7.75 4.39 -2.46
CA GLN A 248 -7.45 5.63 -1.75
C GLN A 248 -7.51 6.80 -2.73
N SER A 249 -8.72 7.16 -3.21
CA SER A 249 -8.92 8.25 -4.18
C SER A 249 -8.44 9.62 -3.68
N ALA A 250 -8.22 9.77 -2.37
CA ALA A 250 -7.61 10.95 -1.78
C ALA A 250 -6.08 11.03 -1.95
N ILE A 251 -5.39 9.92 -2.28
CA ILE A 251 -3.96 9.94 -2.63
C ILE A 251 -3.85 10.33 -4.10
N THR A 252 -3.77 11.64 -4.35
CA THR A 252 -3.58 12.19 -5.70
C THR A 252 -2.12 12.30 -6.12
N SER A 253 -1.19 12.10 -5.18
CA SER A 253 0.24 11.98 -5.41
C SER A 253 0.80 11.00 -4.40
N VAL A 254 1.50 9.99 -4.89
CA VAL A 254 2.43 9.24 -4.03
C VAL A 254 3.65 10.13 -3.79
N GLY A 255 4.20 10.11 -2.58
CA GLY A 255 5.45 10.83 -2.27
C GLY A 255 6.67 10.13 -2.89
N THR A 256 7.84 10.31 -2.28
CA THR A 256 9.05 9.53 -2.66
C THR A 256 8.90 8.08 -2.20
N LEU A 257 8.70 7.15 -3.13
CA LEU A 257 8.75 5.72 -2.87
C LEU A 257 10.18 5.22 -3.12
N THR A 258 10.78 4.51 -2.15
CA THR A 258 12.12 3.90 -2.33
C THR A 258 12.08 2.65 -3.21
N SER A 259 10.93 1.98 -3.25
CA SER A 259 10.64 0.86 -4.13
C SER A 259 9.14 0.77 -4.39
N VAL A 260 8.78 0.29 -5.58
CA VAL A 260 7.41 -0.06 -5.95
C VAL A 260 7.47 -1.45 -6.55
N VAL A 261 6.75 -2.40 -5.96
CA VAL A 261 6.54 -3.73 -6.51
C VAL A 261 5.05 -3.85 -6.76
N ILE A 262 4.68 -3.99 -8.04
CA ILE A 262 3.32 -4.32 -8.42
C ILE A 262 3.16 -5.83 -8.23
N ALA A 263 2.02 -6.25 -7.72
CA ALA A 263 1.72 -7.67 -7.57
C ALA A 263 1.67 -8.38 -8.93
N ASP A 264 1.89 -9.69 -8.93
CA ASP A 264 1.71 -10.53 -10.11
C ASP A 264 0.30 -10.32 -10.69
N ASP A 265 0.24 -10.15 -12.01
CA ASP A 265 -0.96 -9.80 -12.78
C ASP A 265 -1.59 -8.45 -12.38
N GLY A 266 -0.82 -7.57 -11.75
CA GLY A 266 -1.25 -6.23 -11.35
C GLY A 266 -1.16 -5.20 -12.48
N ASN A 267 -1.92 -4.12 -12.33
CA ASN A 267 -2.05 -3.06 -13.33
C ASN A 267 -1.59 -1.69 -12.80
N ILE A 268 -1.05 -0.86 -13.68
CA ILE A 268 -0.82 0.58 -13.50
C ILE A 268 -1.60 1.30 -14.59
N GLY A 269 -2.45 2.25 -14.21
CA GLY A 269 -3.31 2.93 -15.16
C GLY A 269 -3.86 4.26 -14.67
N SER A 270 -4.66 4.88 -15.54
CA SER A 270 -5.49 6.03 -15.22
C SER A 270 -6.89 5.58 -14.82
N ALA A 271 -7.72 6.50 -14.31
CA ALA A 271 -9.11 6.17 -13.95
C ALA A 271 -9.96 5.64 -15.13
N SER A 272 -9.62 6.01 -16.36
CA SER A 272 -10.32 5.59 -17.58
C SER A 272 -9.68 4.41 -18.30
N ASP A 273 -8.44 4.05 -17.93
CA ASP A 273 -7.64 2.99 -18.54
C ASP A 273 -6.79 2.39 -17.42
N THR A 274 -7.42 1.51 -16.63
CA THR A 274 -6.83 0.95 -15.41
C THR A 274 -5.71 -0.03 -15.68
N ASP A 275 -5.61 -0.53 -16.90
CA ASP A 275 -4.67 -1.53 -17.41
C ASP A 275 -3.71 -1.00 -18.48
N SER A 276 -3.50 0.32 -18.50
CA SER A 276 -2.53 0.99 -19.39
C SER A 276 -1.17 0.29 -19.43
N MET A 277 -0.72 -0.20 -18.27
CA MET A 277 0.40 -1.12 -18.11
C MET A 277 -0.04 -2.31 -17.24
N ALA A 278 0.18 -3.53 -17.70
CA ALA A 278 -0.04 -4.75 -16.94
C ALA A 278 1.28 -5.50 -16.75
N ILE A 279 1.53 -6.00 -15.55
CA ILE A 279 2.73 -6.79 -15.21
C ILE A 279 2.27 -8.20 -14.87
N ASN A 280 2.55 -9.17 -15.73
CA ASN A 280 2.13 -10.55 -15.49
C ASN A 280 3.00 -11.24 -14.41
N ALA A 281 2.59 -12.42 -13.98
CA ALA A 281 3.31 -13.22 -12.98
C ALA A 281 4.77 -13.62 -13.36
N THR A 282 5.18 -13.44 -14.62
CA THR A 282 6.57 -13.64 -15.07
C THR A 282 7.38 -12.34 -15.14
N GLY A 283 6.78 -11.20 -14.78
CA GLY A 283 7.38 -9.87 -14.83
C GLY A 283 7.36 -9.21 -16.22
N GLN A 284 6.69 -9.80 -17.21
CA GLN A 284 6.54 -9.15 -18.52
C GLN A 284 5.58 -7.98 -18.41
N VAL A 285 5.96 -6.87 -19.04
CA VAL A 285 5.17 -5.65 -19.08
C VAL A 285 4.42 -5.60 -20.41
N THR A 286 3.09 -5.56 -20.35
CA THR A 286 2.23 -5.31 -21.50
C THR A 286 1.72 -3.87 -21.42
N PHE A 287 1.84 -3.13 -22.52
CA PHE A 287 1.17 -1.84 -22.68
C PHE A 287 -0.12 -2.08 -23.45
N SER A 288 -1.28 -1.70 -22.89
CA SER A 288 -2.56 -1.86 -23.59
C SER A 288 -2.67 -0.92 -24.80
N GLN A 289 -1.90 0.16 -24.78
CA GLN A 289 -1.82 1.19 -25.82
C GLN A 289 -0.38 1.31 -26.37
N GLN A 290 -0.20 2.11 -27.42
CA GLN A 290 1.13 2.38 -27.98
C GLN A 290 2.05 3.06 -26.95
N ALA A 291 3.18 2.42 -26.65
CA ALA A 291 4.21 2.99 -25.79
C ALA A 291 4.98 4.11 -26.52
N THR A 292 5.16 5.26 -25.86
CA THR A 292 5.98 6.37 -26.35
C THR A 292 7.21 6.55 -25.45
N PHE A 293 8.42 6.41 -26.01
CA PHE A 293 9.68 6.58 -25.28
C PHE A 293 10.35 7.90 -25.70
N THR A 294 10.46 8.88 -24.80
CA THR A 294 10.98 10.22 -25.13
C THR A 294 12.50 10.27 -25.39
N GLY A 295 13.27 9.31 -24.87
CA GLY A 295 14.72 9.22 -25.09
C GLY A 295 15.16 8.10 -26.05
N GLY A 296 14.22 7.29 -26.55
CA GLY A 296 14.49 6.07 -27.32
C GLY A 296 14.34 4.78 -26.51
N LEU A 297 14.26 3.66 -27.22
CA LEU A 297 14.16 2.31 -26.65
C LEU A 297 15.55 1.64 -26.69
N LYS A 298 16.06 1.24 -25.53
CA LYS A 298 17.27 0.40 -25.45
C LYS A 298 16.85 -1.06 -25.29
N ILE A 299 17.31 -1.89 -26.20
CA ILE A 299 17.21 -3.34 -26.10
C ILE A 299 18.47 -3.87 -25.41
N ALA A 300 18.33 -4.91 -24.60
CA ALA A 300 19.46 -5.54 -23.95
C ALA A 300 20.42 -6.16 -24.98
N ASP A 301 21.68 -6.37 -24.59
CA ASP A 301 22.65 -7.10 -25.41
C ASP A 301 22.12 -8.50 -25.74
N ALA A 302 22.17 -8.88 -27.02
CA ALA A 302 21.54 -10.10 -27.54
C ALA A 302 20.02 -10.17 -27.33
N GLY A 303 19.37 -9.02 -27.12
CA GLY A 303 17.92 -8.93 -27.00
C GLY A 303 17.22 -8.90 -28.36
N ASN A 304 15.91 -9.14 -28.32
CA ASN A 304 15.06 -9.30 -29.49
C ASN A 304 13.87 -8.34 -29.49
N VAL A 305 13.36 -8.02 -30.68
CA VAL A 305 12.09 -7.32 -30.90
C VAL A 305 11.28 -8.16 -31.88
N GLY A 306 10.06 -8.50 -31.52
CA GLY A 306 9.25 -9.39 -32.33
C GLY A 306 7.82 -9.55 -31.84
N SER A 307 7.06 -10.34 -32.59
CA SER A 307 5.71 -10.75 -32.19
C SER A 307 5.79 -11.97 -31.28
N ASN A 308 4.69 -12.34 -30.61
CA ASN A 308 4.68 -13.55 -29.75
C ASN A 308 5.01 -14.84 -30.53
N SER A 309 4.70 -14.89 -31.83
CA SER A 309 4.97 -16.05 -32.70
C SER A 309 6.35 -16.00 -33.37
N ASP A 310 7.01 -14.85 -33.38
CA ASP A 310 8.30 -14.59 -34.00
C ASP A 310 9.04 -13.58 -33.12
N THR A 311 9.52 -14.07 -31.98
CA THR A 311 10.07 -13.24 -30.90
C THR A 311 11.40 -12.60 -31.28
N ASP A 312 12.07 -13.16 -32.28
CA ASP A 312 13.38 -12.80 -32.81
C ASP A 312 13.33 -12.19 -34.22
N ALA A 313 12.17 -11.66 -34.64
CA ALA A 313 11.98 -10.94 -35.89
C ALA A 313 13.11 -9.92 -36.16
N ILE A 314 13.53 -9.20 -35.12
CA ILE A 314 14.75 -8.40 -35.07
C ILE A 314 15.58 -8.85 -33.87
N ALA A 315 16.84 -9.22 -34.10
CA ALA A 315 17.81 -9.48 -33.04
C ALA A 315 18.92 -8.43 -33.07
N ILE A 316 19.32 -7.94 -31.89
CA ILE A 316 20.40 -6.96 -31.74
C ILE A 316 21.52 -7.64 -30.96
N SER A 317 22.64 -7.92 -31.64
CA SER A 317 23.79 -8.55 -30.99
C SER A 317 24.40 -7.64 -29.91
N ALA A 318 25.21 -8.21 -29.02
CA ALA A 318 25.96 -7.42 -28.03
C ALA A 318 26.92 -6.37 -28.67
N GLY A 319 27.24 -6.52 -29.96
CA GLY A 319 28.02 -5.55 -30.73
C GLY A 319 27.18 -4.51 -31.46
N GLY A 320 25.85 -4.55 -31.33
CA GLY A 320 24.91 -3.66 -32.02
C GLY A 320 24.56 -4.07 -33.45
N LEU A 321 24.97 -5.25 -33.92
CA LEU A 321 24.54 -5.77 -35.22
C LEU A 321 23.05 -6.10 -35.17
N VAL A 322 22.29 -5.54 -36.10
CA VAL A 322 20.86 -5.81 -36.28
C VAL A 322 20.70 -6.90 -37.33
N THR A 323 20.03 -7.99 -36.98
CA THR A 323 19.69 -9.09 -37.89
C THR A 323 18.18 -9.29 -37.93
N PHE A 324 17.65 -9.59 -39.11
CA PHE A 324 16.24 -9.93 -39.31
C PHE A 324 16.12 -11.44 -39.52
N SER A 325 15.19 -12.10 -38.84
CA SER A 325 14.95 -13.55 -39.00
C SER A 325 14.18 -13.88 -40.29
N GLN A 326 13.55 -12.87 -40.90
CA GLN A 326 12.75 -12.94 -42.12
C GLN A 326 13.22 -11.90 -43.14
N ASP A 327 12.62 -11.91 -44.33
CA ASP A 327 12.87 -10.93 -45.38
C ASP A 327 12.51 -9.50 -44.94
N VAL A 328 13.29 -8.53 -45.43
CA VAL A 328 13.06 -7.11 -45.20
C VAL A 328 12.36 -6.51 -46.43
N GLN A 329 11.16 -5.96 -46.22
CA GLN A 329 10.49 -5.11 -47.21
C GLN A 329 10.72 -3.65 -46.85
N VAL A 330 11.21 -2.86 -47.81
CA VAL A 330 11.43 -1.41 -47.67
C VAL A 330 10.50 -0.71 -48.63
N GLU A 331 9.64 0.19 -48.12
CA GLU A 331 8.61 0.87 -48.93
C GLU A 331 9.19 1.95 -49.86
N ASP A 332 10.38 2.45 -49.53
CA ASP A 332 11.07 3.51 -50.26
C ASP A 332 12.55 3.12 -50.45
N ASP A 333 13.47 4.08 -50.44
CA ASP A 333 14.88 3.83 -50.71
C ASP A 333 15.65 3.12 -49.57
N ILE A 334 16.65 2.32 -49.97
CA ILE A 334 17.73 1.88 -49.09
C ILE A 334 18.91 2.83 -49.26
N ILE A 335 19.19 3.64 -48.23
CA ILE A 335 20.31 4.56 -48.21
C ILE A 335 21.55 3.88 -47.62
N MET A 336 22.66 3.99 -48.35
CA MET A 336 23.97 3.43 -47.99
C MET A 336 25.00 4.56 -47.86
N ASP A 337 24.98 5.27 -46.72
CA ASP A 337 25.71 6.54 -46.51
C ASP A 337 27.25 6.43 -46.53
N SER A 338 27.81 5.25 -46.28
CA SER A 338 29.25 5.05 -46.25
C SER A 338 29.81 4.82 -47.65
N ASP A 339 30.97 5.38 -47.94
CA ASP A 339 31.79 4.96 -49.07
C ASP A 339 32.14 3.47 -48.92
N GLY A 340 31.95 2.69 -49.99
CA GLY A 340 32.17 1.24 -49.95
C GLY A 340 31.08 0.44 -49.25
N ALA A 341 29.91 1.03 -48.99
CA ALA A 341 28.75 0.27 -48.52
C ALA A 341 28.35 -0.82 -49.53
N ILE A 342 27.89 -1.95 -48.99
CA ILE A 342 27.69 -3.20 -49.73
C ILE A 342 26.26 -3.69 -49.50
N LEU A 343 25.53 -3.96 -50.58
CA LEU A 343 24.42 -4.91 -50.56
C LEU A 343 24.99 -6.30 -50.86
N SER A 344 24.94 -7.17 -49.85
CA SER A 344 25.53 -8.50 -49.89
C SER A 344 24.46 -9.57 -50.01
N MET A 345 24.64 -10.53 -50.91
CA MET A 345 23.67 -11.58 -51.21
C MET A 345 24.33 -12.96 -51.17
N GLY A 346 23.61 -13.95 -50.62
CA GLY A 346 24.09 -15.31 -50.39
C GLY A 346 24.68 -15.50 -48.99
N GLU A 347 24.58 -16.71 -48.43
CA GLU A 347 25.02 -17.01 -47.05
C GLU A 347 26.52 -16.78 -46.84
N SER A 348 27.35 -16.91 -47.89
CA SER A 348 28.79 -16.59 -47.80
C SER A 348 29.12 -15.22 -48.37
N ASN A 349 28.13 -14.35 -48.62
CA ASN A 349 28.31 -13.06 -49.26
C ASN A 349 28.93 -13.20 -50.66
N GLU A 350 28.49 -14.20 -51.45
CA GLU A 350 29.10 -14.51 -52.75
C GLU A 350 28.94 -13.37 -53.75
N ILE A 351 27.76 -12.75 -53.82
CA ILE A 351 27.48 -11.64 -54.76
C ILE A 351 27.33 -10.35 -53.98
N GLN A 352 28.02 -9.31 -54.45
CA GLN A 352 28.01 -7.99 -53.82
C GLN A 352 27.71 -6.90 -54.86
N VAL A 353 26.87 -5.96 -54.47
CA VAL A 353 26.70 -4.66 -55.16
C VAL A 353 27.32 -3.60 -54.27
N ILE A 354 28.34 -2.93 -54.79
CA ILE A 354 29.24 -2.08 -54.01
C ILE A 354 29.17 -0.66 -54.57
N HIS A 355 28.95 0.31 -53.69
CA HIS A 355 29.12 1.72 -54.02
C HIS A 355 30.62 2.07 -54.08
N GLU A 356 31.09 2.52 -55.24
CA GLU A 356 32.45 3.03 -55.41
C GLU A 356 32.45 4.55 -55.47
N LEU A 357 33.09 5.18 -54.49
CA LEU A 357 33.18 6.64 -54.35
C LEU A 357 33.59 7.31 -55.68
N ASN A 358 32.73 8.20 -56.17
CA ASN A 358 32.92 8.98 -57.40
C ASN A 358 33.17 8.13 -58.68
N SER A 359 32.89 6.83 -58.66
CA SER A 359 33.10 5.92 -59.79
C SER A 359 31.76 5.34 -60.28
N GLY A 360 30.95 4.82 -59.37
CA GLY A 360 29.64 4.26 -59.69
C GLY A 360 29.31 3.00 -58.87
N VAL A 361 28.76 2.00 -59.55
CA VAL A 361 28.31 0.73 -58.94
C VAL A 361 29.14 -0.43 -59.47
N LEU A 362 29.76 -1.18 -58.57
CA LEU A 362 30.49 -2.41 -58.88
C LEU A 362 29.64 -3.63 -58.49
N VAL A 363 29.40 -4.53 -59.45
CA VAL A 363 28.81 -5.85 -59.19
C VAL A 363 29.94 -6.89 -59.21
N LYS A 364 30.11 -7.62 -58.11
CA LYS A 364 31.26 -8.51 -57.89
C LYS A 364 30.84 -9.89 -57.41
N HIS A 365 31.50 -10.92 -57.93
CA HIS A 365 31.56 -12.26 -57.35
C HIS A 365 32.78 -12.32 -56.42
N ASN A 366 32.57 -12.57 -55.13
CA ASN A 366 33.63 -12.42 -54.13
C ASN A 366 34.54 -13.66 -54.02
N ALA A 367 34.09 -14.85 -54.44
CA ALA A 367 34.94 -16.03 -54.47
C ALA A 367 36.11 -15.88 -55.45
N THR A 368 37.26 -16.46 -55.10
CA THR A 368 38.50 -16.40 -55.89
C THR A 368 38.81 -17.70 -56.63
N GLY A 369 37.89 -18.68 -56.61
CA GLY A 369 38.04 -19.95 -57.32
C GLY A 369 37.81 -19.81 -58.82
N ASP A 370 38.33 -20.75 -59.60
CA ASP A 370 38.03 -20.83 -61.04
C ASP A 370 36.51 -20.94 -61.28
N GLY A 371 36.00 -20.28 -62.32
CA GLY A 371 34.57 -20.23 -62.65
C GLY A 371 33.73 -19.20 -61.88
N SER A 372 34.33 -18.36 -61.02
CA SER A 372 33.64 -17.31 -60.25
C SER A 372 33.21 -16.10 -61.10
N THR A 373 32.28 -16.32 -62.03
CA THR A 373 31.85 -15.32 -63.01
C THR A 373 30.71 -14.47 -62.45
N VAL A 374 30.77 -13.16 -62.65
CA VAL A 374 29.62 -12.27 -62.43
C VAL A 374 28.66 -12.41 -63.60
N ARG A 375 27.38 -12.67 -63.31
CA ARG A 375 26.32 -12.70 -64.30
C ARG A 375 25.26 -11.69 -63.94
N LEU A 376 25.01 -10.75 -64.85
CA LEU A 376 23.82 -9.90 -64.84
C LEU A 376 22.88 -10.42 -65.93
N THR A 377 21.67 -10.83 -65.53
CA THR A 377 20.63 -11.29 -66.44
C THR A 377 19.51 -10.26 -66.45
N LEU A 378 19.12 -9.82 -67.65
CA LEU A 378 17.92 -9.04 -67.88
C LEU A 378 16.88 -9.98 -68.48
N GLU A 379 15.74 -10.14 -67.81
CA GLU A 379 14.66 -11.04 -68.20
C GLU A 379 13.35 -10.26 -68.19
N THR A 380 12.50 -10.50 -69.18
CA THR A 380 11.13 -9.99 -69.24
C THR A 380 10.17 -11.05 -68.70
N GLY A 381 9.15 -10.62 -67.96
CA GLY A 381 8.07 -11.49 -67.48
C GLY A 381 6.94 -11.70 -68.50
N GLU A 382 7.11 -11.23 -69.72
CA GLU A 382 6.13 -11.37 -70.80
C GLU A 382 6.00 -12.84 -71.23
N GLU A 383 4.77 -13.36 -71.21
CA GLU A 383 4.50 -14.76 -71.55
C GLU A 383 4.51 -15.04 -73.07
N ASN A 384 4.40 -14.00 -73.90
CA ASN A 384 4.35 -14.10 -75.36
C ASN A 384 5.32 -13.08 -75.98
N ILE A 385 6.52 -13.54 -76.33
CA ILE A 385 7.54 -12.73 -77.03
C ILE A 385 7.32 -12.86 -78.53
N GLU A 386 6.91 -11.78 -79.16
CA GLU A 386 6.66 -11.65 -80.60
C GLU A 386 7.87 -10.99 -81.30
N LEU A 387 7.79 -10.84 -82.63
CA LEU A 387 8.78 -10.10 -83.40
C LEU A 387 8.94 -8.66 -82.88
N ASP A 388 10.18 -8.18 -82.77
CA ASP A 388 10.58 -6.83 -82.35
C ASP A 388 10.36 -6.49 -80.85
N ASP A 389 9.95 -7.45 -80.02
CA ASP A 389 9.88 -7.24 -78.57
C ASP A 389 11.27 -7.09 -77.92
N VAL A 390 11.40 -6.15 -76.97
CA VAL A 390 12.66 -5.87 -76.24
C VAL A 390 12.72 -6.69 -74.96
N ILE A 391 13.65 -7.63 -74.89
CA ILE A 391 13.84 -8.54 -73.75
C ILE A 391 14.58 -7.82 -72.61
N GLY A 392 15.49 -6.91 -72.94
CA GLY A 392 16.25 -6.12 -71.98
C GLY A 392 16.96 -4.95 -72.65
N SER A 393 17.14 -3.85 -71.91
CA SER A 393 17.82 -2.64 -72.40
C SER A 393 18.82 -2.07 -71.39
N MET A 394 19.92 -1.52 -71.92
CA MET A 394 20.84 -0.66 -71.19
C MET A 394 20.86 0.70 -71.87
N GLN A 395 20.52 1.77 -71.14
CA GLN A 395 20.35 3.11 -71.71
C GLN A 395 21.29 4.12 -71.05
N TYR A 396 21.82 5.04 -71.86
CA TYR A 396 22.72 6.12 -71.42
C TYR A 396 22.06 7.49 -71.68
N ARG A 397 21.87 8.28 -70.63
CA ARG A 397 21.15 9.57 -70.64
C ARG A 397 21.83 10.59 -69.73
N ALA A 398 21.64 11.87 -70.00
CA ALA A 398 22.11 12.97 -69.15
C ALA A 398 20.95 13.93 -68.82
N PRO A 399 19.90 13.49 -68.11
CA PRO A 399 18.66 14.25 -67.93
C PRO A 399 18.80 15.54 -67.11
N ALA A 400 19.91 15.69 -66.37
CA ALA A 400 20.22 16.90 -65.63
C ALA A 400 20.87 17.98 -66.52
N GLU A 401 21.19 17.67 -67.78
CA GLU A 401 21.71 18.67 -68.69
C GLU A 401 20.60 19.66 -69.11
N THR A 402 20.87 20.93 -68.86
CA THR A 402 19.97 22.07 -69.03
C THR A 402 20.10 22.76 -70.39
N THR A 403 21.11 22.41 -71.21
CA THR A 403 21.45 23.18 -72.42
C THR A 403 20.70 22.82 -73.71
N GLY A 404 19.78 21.85 -73.71
CA GLY A 404 19.01 21.54 -74.92
C GLY A 404 18.00 20.39 -74.81
N THR A 405 17.17 20.23 -75.84
CA THR A 405 16.13 19.19 -75.90
C THR A 405 16.73 17.79 -76.08
N ASP A 406 17.73 17.65 -76.95
CA ASP A 406 18.30 16.35 -77.29
C ASP A 406 19.17 15.78 -76.16
N ALA A 407 19.75 16.64 -75.32
CA ALA A 407 20.63 16.25 -74.21
C ALA A 407 19.93 15.39 -73.14
N ASN A 408 18.59 15.48 -73.07
CA ASN A 408 17.77 14.74 -72.12
C ASN A 408 17.19 13.44 -72.68
N LEU A 409 17.40 13.16 -73.98
CA LEU A 409 16.98 11.92 -74.64
C LEU A 409 18.00 10.79 -74.40
N VAL A 410 17.70 9.57 -74.87
CA VAL A 410 18.70 8.48 -74.94
C VAL A 410 19.80 8.90 -75.91
N ALA A 411 21.02 9.05 -75.41
CA ALA A 411 22.19 9.35 -76.26
C ALA A 411 22.77 8.06 -76.88
N ALA A 412 22.70 6.95 -76.15
CA ALA A 412 23.07 5.62 -76.62
C ALA A 412 22.29 4.54 -75.87
N ALA A 413 22.12 3.37 -76.49
CA ALA A 413 21.54 2.20 -75.83
C ALA A 413 22.04 0.88 -76.45
N ILE A 414 21.86 -0.20 -75.70
CA ILE A 414 22.03 -1.58 -76.16
C ILE A 414 20.76 -2.34 -75.80
N GLU A 415 20.16 -3.01 -76.79
CA GLU A 415 18.90 -3.73 -76.64
C GLU A 415 19.00 -5.15 -77.20
N ALA A 416 18.43 -6.12 -76.48
CA ALA A 416 18.20 -7.46 -76.98
C ALA A 416 16.76 -7.53 -77.52
N ILE A 417 16.61 -7.74 -78.82
CA ILE A 417 15.34 -7.62 -79.53
C ILE A 417 15.02 -8.95 -80.22
N SER A 418 13.81 -9.46 -80.03
CA SER A 418 13.32 -10.68 -80.67
C SER A 418 13.27 -10.55 -82.21
N GLU A 419 13.72 -11.58 -82.92
CA GLU A 419 13.68 -11.66 -84.40
C GLU A 419 12.49 -12.50 -84.91
N GLY A 420 11.57 -12.89 -84.03
CA GLY A 420 10.34 -13.60 -84.35
C GLY A 420 9.77 -14.32 -83.13
N ASP A 421 8.56 -14.86 -83.25
CA ASP A 421 7.84 -15.43 -82.10
C ASP A 421 8.63 -16.53 -81.38
N PHE A 422 8.81 -16.37 -80.07
CA PHE A 422 9.49 -17.38 -79.27
C PHE A 422 8.65 -18.66 -79.20
N SER A 423 9.30 -19.80 -79.32
CA SER A 423 8.68 -21.13 -79.26
C SER A 423 9.64 -22.16 -78.68
N ALA A 424 9.20 -23.41 -78.58
CA ALA A 424 10.05 -24.51 -78.11
C ALA A 424 11.35 -24.70 -78.92
N SER A 425 11.40 -24.18 -80.15
CA SER A 425 12.58 -24.26 -81.03
C SER A 425 13.02 -22.92 -81.62
N ASN A 426 12.46 -21.79 -81.17
CA ASN A 426 12.83 -20.47 -81.67
C ASN A 426 13.00 -19.50 -80.51
N ASN A 427 14.16 -18.88 -80.43
CA ASN A 427 14.47 -17.79 -79.51
C ASN A 427 15.42 -16.78 -80.20
N ALA A 428 15.31 -16.68 -81.53
CA ALA A 428 16.13 -15.81 -82.35
C ALA A 428 16.05 -14.38 -81.82
N THR A 429 17.20 -13.82 -81.43
CA THR A 429 17.33 -12.51 -80.80
C THR A 429 18.50 -11.78 -81.43
N LYS A 430 18.31 -10.53 -81.82
CA LYS A 430 19.39 -9.63 -82.22
C LYS A 430 19.84 -8.78 -81.05
N LEU A 431 21.12 -8.38 -81.06
CA LEU A 431 21.63 -7.29 -80.23
C LEU A 431 21.72 -6.03 -81.08
N SER A 432 20.98 -5.00 -80.69
CA SER A 432 20.93 -3.69 -81.34
C SER A 432 21.78 -2.69 -80.55
N PHE A 433 22.76 -2.07 -81.22
CA PHE A 433 23.57 -0.99 -80.70
C PHE A 433 23.07 0.34 -81.27
N MET A 434 22.66 1.24 -80.39
CA MET A 434 22.04 2.50 -80.76
C MET A 434 22.89 3.70 -80.36
N THR A 435 22.97 4.71 -81.24
CA THR A 435 23.64 5.99 -80.98
C THR A 435 22.83 7.15 -81.56
N GLY A 436 22.80 8.30 -80.89
CA GLY A 436 22.18 9.54 -81.40
C GLY A 436 23.22 10.57 -81.82
N LYS A 437 22.92 11.41 -82.81
CA LYS A 437 23.78 12.54 -83.25
C LYS A 437 23.22 13.91 -82.85
N SER A 438 21.93 14.12 -83.06
CA SER A 438 21.12 15.26 -82.60
C SER A 438 19.65 14.85 -82.64
N GLU A 439 19.39 13.66 -82.09
CA GLU A 439 18.10 12.99 -82.03
C GLU A 439 18.18 11.88 -80.97
N ALA A 440 17.04 11.27 -80.62
CA ALA A 440 17.06 10.07 -79.79
C ALA A 440 17.84 8.93 -80.49
N ALA A 441 18.63 8.19 -79.73
CA ALA A 441 19.40 7.07 -80.27
C ALA A 441 18.52 6.08 -81.04
N SER A 442 18.98 5.70 -82.23
CA SER A 442 18.37 4.67 -83.10
C SER A 442 19.40 3.59 -83.45
N GLU A 443 18.98 2.45 -84.01
CA GLU A 443 19.91 1.36 -84.39
C GLU A 443 20.99 1.86 -85.35
N ALA A 444 22.25 1.77 -84.95
CA ALA A 444 23.43 2.11 -85.75
C ALA A 444 24.22 0.86 -86.16
N MET A 445 24.05 -0.23 -85.40
CA MET A 445 24.61 -1.53 -85.68
C MET A 445 23.73 -2.61 -85.05
N SER A 446 23.58 -3.75 -85.69
CA SER A 446 22.94 -4.93 -85.08
C SER A 446 23.72 -6.21 -85.38
N LEU A 447 23.62 -7.17 -84.46
CA LEU A 447 24.08 -8.56 -84.64
C LEU A 447 22.88 -9.50 -84.51
N SER A 448 22.49 -10.16 -85.58
CA SER A 448 21.38 -11.14 -85.57
C SER A 448 21.77 -12.46 -84.91
N SER A 449 20.76 -13.28 -84.59
CA SER A 449 20.92 -14.68 -84.14
C SER A 449 21.65 -15.58 -85.13
N THR A 450 21.66 -15.22 -86.42
CA THR A 450 22.40 -15.92 -87.47
C THR A 450 23.85 -15.45 -87.61
N GLY A 451 24.31 -14.52 -86.77
CA GLY A 451 25.67 -13.96 -86.81
C GLY A 451 25.86 -12.85 -87.85
N LYS A 452 24.78 -12.35 -88.48
CA LYS A 452 24.86 -11.26 -89.45
C LYS A 452 25.01 -9.93 -88.72
N MET A 453 26.11 -9.23 -89.00
CA MET A 453 26.28 -7.83 -88.59
C MET A 453 25.67 -6.90 -89.65
N VAL A 454 24.85 -5.95 -89.24
CA VAL A 454 24.24 -4.94 -90.11
C VAL A 454 24.58 -3.55 -89.61
N PHE A 455 25.01 -2.68 -90.51
CA PHE A 455 25.15 -1.24 -90.27
C PHE A 455 24.03 -0.54 -91.04
N PRO A 456 22.86 -0.31 -90.43
CA PRO A 456 21.81 0.47 -91.08
C PRO A 456 22.35 1.86 -91.36
N ASN A 457 22.27 2.24 -92.63
CA ASN A 457 22.92 3.43 -93.14
C ASN A 457 22.26 4.71 -92.60
N LYS A 458 22.78 5.27 -91.49
CA LYS A 458 22.27 6.53 -90.92
C LYS A 458 22.62 7.78 -91.73
N GLN A 459 23.49 7.70 -92.74
CA GLN A 459 24.02 8.87 -93.47
C GLN A 459 24.12 8.70 -95.00
N GLY A 460 23.51 7.67 -95.60
CA GLY A 460 23.52 7.47 -97.06
C GLY A 460 24.82 6.91 -97.68
N GLY A 461 25.76 6.31 -96.93
CA GLY A 461 26.96 5.64 -97.48
C GLY A 461 27.02 4.11 -97.25
N ASP A 462 27.67 3.38 -98.15
CA ASP A 462 27.78 1.91 -98.14
C ASP A 462 28.39 1.35 -96.84
N ASN A 463 27.94 0.16 -96.44
CA ASN A 463 28.15 -0.48 -95.12
C ASN A 463 29.62 -0.87 -94.80
N ILE A 464 30.59 -0.55 -95.67
CA ILE A 464 32.03 -0.66 -95.42
C ILE A 464 32.66 0.73 -95.62
N LEU A 465 32.80 1.49 -94.53
CA LEU A 465 33.59 2.72 -94.56
C LEU A 465 35.09 2.39 -94.38
N LEU A 466 35.81 2.24 -95.49
CA LEU A 466 37.27 2.40 -95.53
C LEU A 466 37.57 3.89 -95.44
N ASN A 467 37.64 4.42 -94.22
CA ASN A 467 37.89 5.83 -94.01
C ASN A 467 39.34 6.20 -94.39
N GLN A 468 39.50 6.97 -95.48
CA GLN A 468 40.69 7.75 -95.72
C GLN A 468 40.91 8.79 -94.61
N THR A 469 41.94 8.62 -93.78
CA THR A 469 42.61 9.80 -93.21
C THR A 469 43.68 10.25 -94.20
N ALA A 470 43.31 11.14 -95.11
CA ALA A 470 44.26 11.70 -96.07
C ALA A 470 45.39 12.44 -95.34
N ALA A 471 46.59 11.85 -95.31
CA ALA A 471 47.85 12.59 -95.31
C ALA A 471 48.76 11.96 -96.38
N ALA A 472 49.14 12.79 -97.36
CA ALA A 472 49.84 12.44 -98.58
C ALA A 472 51.04 11.49 -98.41
N GLY A 473 51.06 10.40 -99.19
CA GLY A 473 52.29 9.72 -99.59
C GLY A 473 52.33 8.22 -99.30
N THR A 474 52.26 7.44 -100.40
CA THR A 474 52.71 6.04 -100.57
C THR A 474 52.11 4.95 -99.66
N ASP A 475 51.29 4.10 -100.29
CA ASP A 475 50.78 2.79 -99.84
C ASP A 475 50.14 2.71 -98.44
N ALA A 476 48.83 2.99 -98.40
CA ALA A 476 47.93 2.43 -97.40
C ALA A 476 47.17 1.26 -98.06
N GLY A 477 47.73 0.05 -97.96
CA GLY A 477 47.01 -1.18 -98.29
C GLY A 477 45.93 -1.42 -97.26
N ASP A 478 44.77 -0.79 -97.45
CA ASP A 478 43.56 -1.08 -96.69
C ASP A 478 42.93 -2.36 -97.26
N ASP A 479 43.37 -3.52 -96.77
CA ASP A 479 42.82 -4.80 -97.18
C ASP A 479 41.45 -5.03 -96.53
N VAL A 480 40.37 -5.01 -97.33
CA VAL A 480 39.09 -5.63 -96.98
C VAL A 480 39.27 -7.15 -97.02
N THR A 481 39.74 -7.72 -95.91
CA THR A 481 39.92 -9.17 -95.79
C THR A 481 38.57 -9.83 -95.48
N LEU A 482 37.83 -10.23 -96.53
CA LEU A 482 36.62 -11.06 -96.41
C LEU A 482 37.03 -12.54 -96.33
N ASN A 483 37.55 -12.96 -95.17
CA ASN A 483 37.92 -14.35 -94.96
C ASN A 483 36.68 -15.17 -94.58
N GLY A 484 36.00 -15.73 -95.57
CA GLY A 484 34.94 -16.71 -95.36
C GLY A 484 35.52 -18.02 -94.86
N THR A 485 35.78 -18.14 -93.56
CA THR A 485 36.13 -19.43 -92.95
C THR A 485 34.84 -20.15 -92.54
N ASP A 486 34.13 -20.72 -93.51
CA ASP A 486 33.12 -21.76 -93.28
C ASP A 486 33.85 -23.11 -93.29
N GLY A 487 33.83 -23.81 -92.15
CA GLY A 487 34.44 -25.12 -91.96
C GLY A 487 33.68 -26.31 -92.58
N SER A 488 32.80 -26.12 -93.57
CA SER A 488 32.02 -27.23 -94.15
C SER A 488 31.46 -27.09 -95.58
N SER A 489 31.48 -25.92 -96.24
CA SER A 489 30.93 -25.79 -97.61
C SER A 489 31.98 -26.00 -98.70
N THR A 490 31.72 -26.91 -99.66
CA THR A 490 32.59 -27.18 -100.81
C THR A 490 32.55 -26.12 -101.91
N ASP A 491 31.69 -25.09 -101.78
CA ASP A 491 31.46 -24.06 -102.80
C ASP A 491 31.65 -22.63 -102.24
N ALA A 492 32.65 -22.42 -101.37
CA ALA A 492 32.98 -21.09 -100.84
C ALA A 492 33.67 -20.20 -101.91
N ASN A 493 32.88 -19.73 -102.88
CA ASN A 493 33.30 -18.63 -103.74
C ASN A 493 33.10 -17.32 -102.98
N SER A 494 34.18 -16.71 -102.49
CA SER A 494 34.18 -15.31 -102.06
C SER A 494 33.87 -14.42 -103.27
N ASN A 495 32.58 -14.15 -103.52
CA ASN A 495 32.15 -13.32 -104.63
C ASN A 495 32.09 -11.84 -104.21
N ILE A 496 32.92 -11.01 -104.85
CA ILE A 496 32.68 -9.55 -104.93
C ILE A 496 31.70 -9.35 -106.08
N LEU A 497 30.42 -9.13 -105.77
CA LEU A 497 29.41 -8.78 -106.75
C LEU A 497 29.50 -7.26 -107.01
N LEU A 498 30.05 -6.88 -108.17
CA LEU A 498 29.97 -5.51 -108.69
C LEU A 498 28.65 -5.38 -109.46
N GLU A 499 27.70 -4.60 -108.94
CA GLU A 499 26.32 -4.55 -109.46
C GLU A 499 26.19 -3.85 -110.83
N GLU A 500 27.17 -3.02 -111.20
CA GLU A 500 27.27 -2.41 -112.53
C GLU A 500 28.68 -2.58 -113.10
N ALA A 501 28.98 -3.77 -113.64
CA ALA A 501 30.10 -3.90 -114.56
C ALA A 501 29.68 -3.33 -115.93
N GLU A 502 29.93 -2.03 -116.16
CA GLU A 502 29.86 -1.45 -117.51
C GLU A 502 30.76 -2.28 -118.43
N VAL A 503 30.16 -2.88 -119.46
CA VAL A 503 30.86 -3.82 -120.35
C VAL A 503 32.03 -3.09 -121.00
N ILE A 504 33.23 -3.45 -120.58
CA ILE A 504 34.52 -3.00 -121.12
C ILE A 504 34.58 -3.40 -122.60
N THR A 505 34.19 -2.48 -123.49
CA THR A 505 34.09 -2.73 -124.94
C THR A 505 35.15 -1.98 -125.76
N THR A 506 36.05 -1.21 -125.14
CA THR A 506 37.06 -0.45 -125.88
C THR A 506 38.50 -0.80 -125.49
N GLN A 507 39.40 -0.70 -126.47
CA GLN A 507 40.84 -1.02 -126.36
C GLN A 507 41.58 -0.16 -125.31
N THR A 508 40.99 0.96 -124.87
CA THR A 508 41.54 1.83 -123.82
C THR A 508 41.40 1.18 -122.44
N ASP A 509 40.26 0.53 -122.18
CA ASP A 509 39.94 -0.10 -120.91
C ASP A 509 40.78 -1.37 -120.66
N TYR A 510 41.28 -2.00 -121.72
CA TYR A 510 42.28 -3.09 -121.67
C TYR A 510 43.58 -2.65 -120.96
N ASN A 511 44.02 -1.40 -121.17
CA ASN A 511 45.24 -0.87 -120.54
C ASN A 511 45.01 -0.51 -119.07
N ASP A 512 43.79 -0.14 -118.70
CA ASP A 512 43.44 0.15 -117.32
C ASP A 512 43.29 -1.13 -116.50
N VAL A 513 42.77 -2.22 -117.08
CA VAL A 513 42.85 -3.57 -116.48
C VAL A 513 44.31 -4.05 -116.39
N HIS A 514 45.13 -3.80 -117.41
CA HIS A 514 46.57 -4.12 -117.37
C HIS A 514 47.34 -3.33 -116.30
N ARG A 515 46.93 -2.09 -116.03
CA ARG A 515 47.46 -1.25 -114.94
C ARG A 515 46.95 -1.69 -113.58
N LEU A 516 45.69 -2.08 -113.48
CA LEU A 516 45.05 -2.55 -112.24
C LEU A 516 45.64 -3.88 -111.76
N MET A 517 46.04 -4.75 -112.68
CA MET A 517 46.69 -6.03 -112.37
C MET A 517 48.21 -5.95 -112.19
N GLY A 518 48.81 -4.75 -112.34
CA GLY A 518 50.26 -4.54 -112.28
C GLY A 518 51.02 -5.23 -113.43
N HIS A 519 52.26 -4.81 -113.69
CA HIS A 519 53.12 -5.48 -114.67
C HIS A 519 53.35 -6.95 -114.26
N MET A 520 52.60 -7.88 -114.88
CA MET A 520 52.87 -9.31 -114.75
C MET A 520 54.09 -9.64 -115.62
N ASP A 521 55.26 -9.74 -114.99
CA ASP A 521 56.41 -10.36 -115.66
C ASP A 521 56.17 -11.88 -115.85
N ASN A 522 57.04 -12.52 -116.62
CA ASN A 522 56.95 -13.93 -117.00
C ASN A 522 57.00 -14.94 -115.83
N THR A 523 57.03 -14.49 -114.58
CA THR A 523 57.05 -15.31 -113.37
C THR A 523 55.64 -15.53 -112.77
N ALA A 524 54.60 -14.83 -113.25
CA ALA A 524 53.22 -14.92 -112.76
C ALA A 524 52.43 -16.16 -113.23
N LYS A 525 53.08 -17.30 -113.50
CA LYS A 525 52.41 -18.52 -113.99
C LYS A 525 51.52 -19.23 -112.96
N HIS A 526 51.57 -18.85 -111.68
CA HIS A 526 50.88 -19.57 -110.60
C HIS A 526 49.82 -18.75 -109.86
N MET A 527 49.49 -17.53 -110.30
CA MET A 527 48.61 -16.63 -109.54
C MET A 527 47.16 -16.57 -110.00
N PHE A 528 46.79 -17.26 -111.08
CA PHE A 528 45.41 -17.41 -111.50
C PHE A 528 45.13 -18.86 -111.92
N PRO A 529 43.94 -19.43 -111.61
CA PRO A 529 43.54 -20.69 -112.24
C PRO A 529 43.59 -20.51 -113.75
N ASN A 530 44.03 -21.54 -114.48
CA ASN A 530 44.29 -21.53 -115.94
C ASN A 530 43.15 -21.01 -116.86
N LYS A 531 42.01 -20.62 -116.28
CA LYS A 531 40.78 -20.16 -116.92
C LYS A 531 40.13 -19.09 -116.04
N LEU A 532 40.05 -17.85 -116.51
CA LEU A 532 39.10 -16.86 -116.00
C LEU A 532 37.82 -16.98 -116.84
N ASN A 533 36.72 -17.41 -116.22
CA ASN A 533 35.44 -17.55 -116.89
C ASN A 533 34.56 -16.34 -116.57
N LEU A 534 34.14 -15.63 -117.61
CA LEU A 534 32.95 -14.79 -117.56
C LEU A 534 31.75 -15.70 -117.73
N CYS A 535 30.89 -15.77 -116.73
CA CYS A 535 29.65 -16.52 -116.78
C CYS A 535 28.47 -15.55 -116.84
N ASP A 536 27.38 -15.92 -117.50
CA ASP A 536 26.13 -15.20 -117.33
C ASP A 536 25.49 -15.52 -115.97
N SER A 537 24.38 -14.83 -115.69
CA SER A 537 23.60 -15.00 -114.46
C SER A 537 22.96 -16.39 -114.31
N SER A 538 23.04 -17.27 -115.33
CA SER A 538 22.60 -18.67 -115.26
C SER A 538 23.75 -19.64 -114.93
N GLY A 539 24.97 -19.12 -114.75
CA GLY A 539 26.18 -19.91 -114.53
C GLY A 539 26.79 -20.49 -115.80
N ALA A 540 26.25 -20.14 -116.98
CA ALA A 540 26.81 -20.58 -118.26
C ALA A 540 28.03 -19.72 -118.60
N VAL A 541 29.15 -20.38 -118.95
CA VAL A 541 30.40 -19.69 -119.30
C VAL A 541 30.22 -18.99 -120.66
N LEU A 542 30.12 -17.66 -120.64
CA LEU A 542 30.05 -16.80 -121.82
C LEU A 542 31.43 -16.63 -122.48
N TRP A 543 32.49 -16.54 -121.68
CA TRP A 543 33.85 -16.37 -122.19
C TRP A 543 34.87 -16.95 -121.23
N THR A 544 35.90 -17.63 -121.75
CA THR A 544 37.02 -18.14 -120.96
C THR A 544 38.31 -17.50 -121.44
N TYR A 545 38.97 -16.75 -120.57
CA TYR A 545 40.32 -16.26 -120.78
C TYR A 545 41.33 -17.28 -120.27
N HIS A 546 42.13 -17.85 -121.18
CA HIS A 546 43.20 -18.80 -120.86
C HIS A 546 44.52 -18.05 -120.71
N THR A 547 45.13 -18.07 -119.53
CA THR A 547 46.45 -17.48 -119.30
C THR A 547 47.55 -18.45 -119.77
N ALA A 548 48.00 -18.26 -121.01
CA ALA A 548 49.25 -18.74 -121.61
C ALA A 548 49.47 -20.26 -121.79
N GLY A 549 49.22 -20.72 -123.01
CA GLY A 549 49.74 -21.96 -123.61
C GLY A 549 49.24 -22.11 -125.05
N THR A 550 50.15 -22.00 -126.02
CA THR A 550 49.93 -21.94 -127.48
C THR A 550 48.81 -22.84 -128.02
N GLN A 551 47.89 -22.26 -128.79
CA GLN A 551 46.96 -23.01 -129.65
C GLN A 551 47.72 -23.45 -130.92
N GLU A 552 47.86 -24.75 -131.14
CA GLU A 552 48.37 -25.29 -132.39
C GLU A 552 47.43 -24.92 -133.55
N GLY A 553 48.01 -24.31 -134.58
CA GLY A 553 47.57 -24.47 -135.96
C GLY A 553 46.53 -23.49 -136.49
N VAL A 554 46.93 -22.25 -136.80
CA VAL A 554 46.43 -21.51 -137.99
C VAL A 554 47.52 -20.56 -138.53
N THR A 555 48.11 -20.89 -139.68
CA THR A 555 48.78 -19.98 -140.64
C THR A 555 47.75 -19.04 -141.27
N THR A 556 47.91 -17.74 -141.52
CA THR A 556 49.06 -16.84 -141.78
C THR A 556 48.79 -15.46 -141.19
#